data_AF-W4VQ96-F1
#
_entry.id   AF-W4VQ96-F1
#
_cell.length_a   1.000
_cell.length_b   1.000
_cell.length_c   1.000
_cell.angle_alpha   90.00
_cell.angle_beta   90.00
_cell.angle_gamma   90.00
#
_symmetry.space_group_name_H-M   'P 1'
#
loop_
_entity.id
_entity.type
_entity.pdbx_description
1 polymer ?
#
loop_
_entity_poly.entity_id
_entity_poly.type
_entity_poly.pdbx_seq_one_letter_code
_entity_poly.pdbx_strand_id
1 'polypeptide(L)'
;MVTSFEEKPEAPKSNLAVPPFYIYQKETLPLVKQYLQEGNNPDAPGYFIPWLIQHKQVYAYKFTGFRYDIGTIESYQKVQNLF
;
A
#
# COMPACT_ATOMS: atom_id res chain seq x y z
N MET A 1 -11.40 3.70 9.80
CA MET A 1 -11.54 2.42 9.08
C MET A 1 -11.42 2.69 7.59
N VAL A 2 -10.66 1.88 6.86
CA VAL A 2 -10.54 1.98 5.40
C VAL A 2 -11.74 1.28 4.76
N THR A 3 -12.45 1.98 3.89
CA THR A 3 -13.66 1.46 3.21
C THR A 3 -13.44 1.17 1.72
N SER A 4 -12.40 1.76 1.12
CA SER A 4 -12.01 1.53 -0.27
C SER A 4 -10.51 1.75 -0.43
N PHE A 5 -9.88 0.99 -1.31
CA PHE A 5 -8.46 1.11 -1.67
C PHE A 5 -8.31 0.81 -3.16
N GLU A 6 -7.48 1.56 -3.87
CA GLU A 6 -7.24 1.38 -5.30
C GLU A 6 -5.72 1.44 -5.55
N GLU A 7 -5.17 0.44 -6.23
CA GLU A 7 -3.76 0.44 -6.63
C GLU A 7 -3.60 1.27 -7.91
N LYS A 8 -2.89 2.39 -7.80
CA LYS A 8 -2.54 3.30 -8.92
C LYS A 8 -3.72 3.63 -9.86
N PRO A 9 -4.84 4.16 -9.35
CA PRO A 9 -5.96 4.56 -10.21
C PRO A 9 -5.56 5.74 -11.10
N GLU A 10 -6.04 5.75 -12.35
CA GLU A 10 -5.86 6.90 -13.27
C GLU A 10 -6.54 8.17 -12.74
N ALA A 11 -7.70 8.02 -12.10
CA ALA A 11 -8.47 9.08 -11.48
C ALA A 11 -8.69 8.78 -9.98
N PRO A 12 -7.80 9.24 -9.09
CA PRO A 12 -7.92 9.00 -7.65
C PRO A 12 -9.17 9.65 -7.05
N LYS A 13 -9.89 8.91 -6.20
CA LYS A 13 -11.08 9.42 -5.48
C LYS A 13 -10.74 10.37 -4.33
N SER A 14 -9.47 10.46 -3.94
CA SER A 14 -8.98 11.35 -2.88
C SER A 14 -7.51 11.70 -3.10
N ASN A 15 -7.00 12.64 -2.30
CA ASN A 15 -5.58 13.01 -2.25
C ASN A 15 -4.77 12.19 -1.23
N LEU A 16 -5.35 11.12 -0.66
CA LEU A 16 -4.65 10.23 0.25
C LEU A 16 -3.94 9.14 -0.52
N ALA A 17 -2.64 8.97 -0.25
CA ALA A 17 -1.81 7.91 -0.83
C ALA A 17 -1.18 7.07 0.29
N VAL A 18 -0.98 5.79 0.02
CA VAL A 18 -0.35 4.84 0.95
C VAL A 18 0.99 4.40 0.33
N PRO A 19 2.13 4.89 0.83
CA PRO A 19 3.44 4.32 0.52
C PRO A 19 3.51 2.86 1.01
N PRO A 20 4.54 2.09 0.66
CA PRO A 20 4.64 0.66 1.00
C PRO A 20 5.00 0.41 2.49
N PHE A 21 4.30 1.07 3.40
CA PHE A 21 4.41 0.90 4.84
C PHE A 21 3.15 0.20 5.35
N TYR A 22 3.30 -1.04 5.78
CA TYR A 22 2.21 -1.86 6.28
C TYR A 22 2.60 -2.49 7.62
N ILE A 23 1.64 -2.60 8.52
CA ILE A 23 1.78 -3.32 9.78
C ILE A 23 0.69 -4.38 9.81
N TYR A 24 1.09 -5.64 9.73
CA TYR A 24 0.17 -6.77 9.79
C TYR A 24 0.26 -7.44 11.17
N GLN A 25 -0.91 -7.70 11.75
CA GLN A 25 -1.02 -8.54 12.93
C GLN A 25 -0.78 -10.01 12.53
N LYS A 26 -0.34 -10.84 13.48
CA LYS A 26 -0.06 -12.26 13.25
C LYS A 26 -1.26 -13.00 12.65
N GLU A 27 -2.45 -12.65 13.09
CA GLU A 27 -3.72 -13.24 12.66
C GLU A 27 -4.08 -12.87 11.21
N THR A 28 -3.40 -11.88 10.61
CA THR A 28 -3.59 -11.49 9.20
C THR A 28 -2.74 -12.36 8.26
N LEU A 29 -1.68 -13.03 8.74
CA LEU A 29 -0.79 -13.83 7.87
C LEU A 29 -1.50 -14.97 7.11
N PRO A 30 -2.44 -15.73 7.71
CA PRO A 30 -3.21 -16.73 6.96
C PRO A 30 -4.00 -16.15 5.78
N LEU A 31 -4.46 -14.89 5.89
CA LEU A 31 -5.22 -14.22 4.84
C LEU A 31 -4.35 -13.86 3.63
N VAL A 32 -3.05 -13.58 3.83
CA VAL A 32 -2.10 -13.42 2.71
C VAL A 32 -1.99 -14.73 1.93
N LYS A 33 -1.87 -15.86 2.64
CA LYS A 33 -1.82 -17.18 1.99
C LYS A 33 -3.11 -17.47 1.23
N GLN A 34 -4.27 -17.21 1.83
CA GLN A 34 -5.57 -17.39 1.18
C GLN A 34 -5.67 -16.54 -0.10
N TYR A 35 -5.35 -15.25 -0.03
CA TYR A 35 -5.34 -14.34 -1.18
C TYR A 35 -4.53 -14.90 -2.36
N LEU A 36 -3.33 -15.43 -2.08
CA LEU A 36 -2.47 -16.03 -3.11
C LEU A 36 -3.04 -17.35 -3.65
N GLN A 37 -3.63 -18.18 -2.80
CA GLN A 37 -4.25 -19.45 -3.20
C GLN A 37 -5.49 -19.27 -4.08
N GLU A 38 -6.21 -18.16 -3.91
CA GLU A 38 -7.32 -17.75 -4.77
C GLU A 38 -6.86 -17.25 -6.16
N GLY A 39 -5.54 -17.19 -6.42
CA GLY A 39 -4.98 -16.80 -7.70
C GLY A 39 -4.92 -15.28 -7.91
N ASN A 40 -5.06 -14.49 -6.84
CA ASN A 40 -4.98 -13.03 -6.94
C ASN A 40 -3.54 -12.56 -7.22
N ASN A 41 -3.39 -11.31 -7.67
CA ASN A 41 -2.11 -10.74 -8.09
C ASN A 41 -1.09 -10.66 -6.94
N PRO A 42 0.07 -11.35 -7.02
CA PRO A 42 1.07 -11.40 -5.95
C PRO A 42 2.07 -10.24 -5.93
N ASP A 43 2.07 -9.36 -6.94
CA ASP A 43 3.16 -8.42 -7.21
C ASP A 43 3.20 -7.22 -6.24
N ALA A 44 2.10 -6.47 -6.15
CA ALA A 44 2.03 -5.26 -5.33
C ALA A 44 1.06 -5.42 -4.14
N PRO A 45 1.47 -4.99 -2.91
CA PRO A 45 0.59 -5.00 -1.74
C PRO A 45 -0.72 -4.23 -1.93
N GLY A 46 -0.75 -3.23 -2.81
CA GLY A 46 -1.97 -2.48 -3.09
C GLY A 46 -3.05 -3.29 -3.81
N TYR A 47 -2.74 -4.45 -4.38
CA TYR A 47 -3.74 -5.42 -4.84
C TYR A 47 -4.30 -6.27 -3.68
N PHE A 48 -3.51 -6.48 -2.63
CA PHE A 48 -3.94 -7.24 -1.46
C PHE A 48 -4.91 -6.45 -0.56
N ILE A 49 -4.66 -5.16 -0.32
CA ILE A 49 -5.49 -4.33 0.57
C ILE A 49 -6.98 -4.30 0.17
N PRO A 50 -7.40 -4.07 -1.09
CA PRO A 50 -8.82 -4.04 -1.46
C PRO A 50 -9.52 -5.39 -1.24
N TRP A 51 -8.79 -6.51 -1.35
CA TRP A 51 -9.30 -7.83 -0.97
C TRP A 51 -9.38 -7.98 0.56
N LEU A 52 -8.35 -7.53 1.29
CA LEU A 52 -8.26 -7.65 2.74
C LEU A 52 -9.38 -6.91 3.47
N ILE A 53 -9.77 -5.72 3.00
CA ILE A 53 -10.85 -4.92 3.64
C ILE A 53 -12.22 -5.61 3.64
N GLN A 54 -12.42 -6.62 2.78
CA GLN A 54 -13.64 -7.45 2.78
C GLN A 54 -13.63 -8.53 3.86
N HIS A 55 -12.45 -8.86 4.40
CA HIS A 55 -12.24 -9.99 5.32
C HIS A 55 -11.88 -9.55 6.74
N LYS A 56 -11.25 -8.37 6.89
CA LYS A 56 -10.80 -7.84 8.17
C LYS A 56 -10.85 -6.31 8.15
N GLN A 57 -11.15 -5.72 9.31
CA GLN A 57 -11.05 -4.27 9.46
C GLN A 57 -9.61 -3.81 9.27
N VAL A 58 -9.41 -2.89 8.32
CA VAL A 58 -8.13 -2.22 8.06
C VAL A 58 -8.22 -0.76 8.47
N TYR A 59 -7.12 -0.25 8.98
CA TYR A 59 -6.98 1.13 9.43
C TYR A 59 -5.80 1.78 8.72
N ALA A 60 -5.94 3.06 8.39
CA ALA A 60 -4.85 3.87 7.86
C ALA A 60 -4.29 4.75 8.98
N TYR A 61 -2.97 4.94 8.97
CA TYR A 61 -2.28 5.84 9.88
C TYR A 61 -1.67 6.99 9.08
N LYS A 62 -2.02 8.23 9.44
CA LYS A 62 -1.44 9.43 8.85
C LYS A 62 -0.19 9.80 9.64
N PHE A 63 0.98 9.52 9.07
CA PHE A 63 2.25 9.92 9.67
C PHE A 63 2.58 11.38 9.36
N THR A 64 3.47 11.97 10.17
CA THR A 64 4.04 13.30 9.97
C THR A 64 5.44 13.20 9.39
N GLY A 65 5.84 14.18 8.58
CA GLY A 65 7.15 14.23 7.94
C GLY A 65 7.08 13.97 6.43
N PHE A 66 8.24 14.02 5.79
CA PHE A 66 8.37 13.82 4.35
C PHE A 66 8.75 12.38 4.03
N ARG A 67 8.18 11.86 2.94
CA ARG A 67 8.60 10.61 2.31
C ARG A 67 9.14 10.94 0.94
N TYR A 68 10.37 10.52 0.67
CA TYR A 68 10.96 10.61 -0.65
C TYR A 68 10.81 9.27 -1.35
N ASP A 69 10.21 9.28 -2.54
CA ASP A 69 10.25 8.12 -3.43
C ASP A 69 11.56 8.14 -4.19
N ILE A 70 12.38 7.11 -4.03
CA ILE A 70 13.68 6.96 -4.71
C ILE A 70 13.72 5.69 -5.55
N GLY A 71 12.55 5.16 -5.95
CA GLY A 71 12.44 3.91 -6.71
C GLY A 71 12.96 3.99 -8.15
N THR A 72 13.31 5.17 -8.65
CA THR A 72 13.89 5.37 -10.00
C THR A 72 15.22 6.11 -9.90
N ILE A 73 16.10 5.93 -10.88
CA ILE A 73 17.40 6.64 -10.94
C ILE A 73 17.17 8.17 -10.91
N GLU A 74 16.20 8.65 -11.67
CA GLU A 74 15.85 10.08 -11.72
C GLU A 74 15.39 10.61 -10.35
N SER A 75 14.49 9.88 -9.67
CA SER A 75 13.98 10.29 -8.37
C SER A 75 15.06 10.23 -7.27
N TYR A 76 15.92 9.20 -7.32
CA TYR A 76 17.10 9.09 -6.46
C TYR A 76 18.05 10.28 -6.65
N GLN A 77 18.41 10.62 -7.88
CA GLN A 77 19.29 11.76 -8.19
C GLN A 77 18.70 13.10 -7.72
N LYS A 78 17.38 13.29 -7.89
CA LYS A 78 16.69 14.48 -7.37
C LYS A 78 16.85 14.62 -5.85
N VAL A 79 16.69 13.52 -5.12
CA VAL A 79 16.83 13.51 -3.65
C VAL A 79 18.28 13.73 -3.23
N GLN A 80 19.25 13.15 -3.94
CA GLN A 80 20.68 13.41 -3.71
C GLN A 80 21.05 14.89 -3.86
N ASN A 81 20.36 15.66 -4.70
CA ASN A 81 20.65 17.10 -4.83
C ASN A 81 19.99 17.96 -3.73
N LEU A 82 19.04 17.40 -2.97
CA LEU A 82 18.35 18.10 -1.89
C LEU A 82 19.09 18.04 -0.55
N PHE A 83 20.06 17.13 -0.41
CA PHE A 83 20.78 16.79 0.83
C PHE A 83 22.29 16.70 0.59
#